data_AF-A0A916R414-F1
#
_entry.id   AF-A0A916R414-F1
#
_cell.length_a   1.000
_cell.length_b   1.000
_cell.length_c   1.000
_cell.angle_alpha   90.00
_cell.angle_beta   90.00
_cell.angle_gamma   90.00
#
_symmetry.space_group_name_H-M   'P 1'
#
loop_
_entity.id
_entity.type
_entity.pdbx_description
1 polymer ?
#
loop_
_entity_poly.entity_id
_entity_poly.type
_entity_poly.pdbx_seq_one_letter_code
_entity_poly.pdbx_strand_id
1 'polypeptide(L)'
;MSEKYVVIVQEIPSPIAKKVHSENLEIEEVKTKPTPVYSPIEKSSPTPNTTLILPPPDPFKLAVNRAINAAEMAQSAQTKIEWEAVASQWQDATEFMKIVPASHPKYKQARKKIKEYQGYADYAMREAKMKK
;
A
#
# COMPACT_ATOMS: atom_id res chain seq x y z
N MET A 1 -15.60 40.85 -14.84
CA MET A 1 -14.73 40.61 -13.68
C MET A 1 -14.25 39.17 -13.80
N SER A 2 -13.06 38.97 -14.36
CA SER A 2 -12.52 37.66 -14.65
C SER A 2 -11.72 37.20 -13.43
N GLU A 3 -12.28 36.27 -12.65
CA GLU A 3 -11.51 35.56 -11.63
C GLU A 3 -10.35 34.84 -12.32
N LYS A 4 -9.15 35.39 -12.15
CA LYS A 4 -7.91 34.74 -12.55
C LYS A 4 -7.72 33.53 -11.63
N TYR A 5 -8.19 32.37 -12.06
CA TYR A 5 -7.78 31.10 -11.50
C TYR A 5 -6.29 30.94 -11.79
N VAL A 6 -5.46 31.34 -10.85
CA VAL A 6 -4.06 30.94 -10.80
C VAL A 6 -4.10 29.43 -10.57
N VAL A 7 -3.91 28.66 -11.64
CA VAL A 7 -3.68 27.22 -11.56
C VAL A 7 -2.36 27.06 -10.84
N ILE A 8 -2.40 26.99 -9.50
CA ILE A 8 -1.24 26.61 -8.71
C ILE A 8 -1.08 25.12 -9.00
N VAL A 9 -0.19 24.79 -9.94
CA VAL A 9 0.30 23.43 -10.13
C VAL A 9 1.18 23.12 -8.92
N GLN A 10 0.57 22.92 -7.74
CA GLN A 10 1.24 22.31 -6.62
C GLN A 10 1.34 20.84 -6.97
N GLU A 11 2.57 20.38 -7.15
CA GLU A 11 2.92 19.01 -7.46
C GLU A 11 2.19 18.09 -6.47
N ILE A 12 1.06 17.52 -6.91
CA ILE A 12 0.54 16.30 -6.30
C ILE A 12 1.75 15.38 -6.29
N PRO A 13 2.16 14.84 -5.13
CA PRO A 13 3.23 13.86 -5.12
C PRO A 13 2.87 12.83 -6.16
N SER A 14 3.70 12.72 -7.21
CA SER A 14 3.42 11.75 -8.27
C SER A 14 3.08 10.44 -7.57
N PRO A 15 1.95 9.78 -7.94
CA PRO A 15 1.66 8.46 -7.39
C PRO A 15 2.96 7.70 -7.48
N ILE A 16 3.50 7.23 -6.33
CA ILE A 16 4.83 6.61 -6.22
C ILE A 16 5.03 5.90 -7.53
N ALA A 17 5.88 6.47 -8.39
CA ALA A 17 5.85 6.12 -9.80
C ALA A 17 5.82 4.61 -9.85
N LYS A 18 4.92 4.03 -10.66
CA LYS A 18 5.07 2.66 -11.13
C LYS A 18 6.40 2.58 -11.89
N LYS A 19 7.52 2.73 -11.19
CA LYS A 19 8.76 2.06 -11.50
C LYS A 19 8.52 0.65 -11.01
N VAL A 20 7.67 -0.04 -11.76
CA VAL A 20 7.84 -1.46 -12.01
C VAL A 20 9.26 -1.52 -12.58
N HIS A 21 10.25 -1.70 -11.71
CA HIS A 21 11.42 -2.44 -12.13
C HIS A 21 10.87 -3.83 -12.40
N SER A 22 10.42 -4.01 -13.64
CA SER A 22 10.43 -5.29 -14.32
C SER A 22 11.91 -5.62 -14.50
N GLU A 23 12.59 -5.95 -13.40
CA GLU A 23 13.92 -6.50 -13.44
C GLU A 23 13.82 -7.86 -12.76
N ASN A 24 13.61 -8.86 -13.63
CA ASN A 24 13.93 -10.27 -13.48
C ASN A 24 14.06 -10.78 -12.04
N LEU A 25 12.97 -11.37 -11.53
CA LEU A 25 13.14 -12.64 -10.83
C LEU A 25 13.50 -13.68 -11.88
N GLU A 26 14.80 -13.78 -12.16
CA GLU A 26 15.42 -14.96 -12.72
C GLU A 26 15.15 -16.12 -11.75
N ILE A 27 14.07 -16.85 -11.96
CA ILE A 27 13.95 -18.20 -11.43
C ILE A 27 14.70 -19.05 -12.43
N GLU A 28 15.98 -19.33 -12.10
CA GLU A 28 16.76 -20.35 -12.80
C GLU A 28 15.94 -21.63 -12.91
N GLU A 29 15.67 -22.00 -14.16
CA GLU A 29 15.04 -23.22 -14.58
C GLU A 29 15.96 -24.42 -14.26
N VAL A 30 15.91 -24.93 -13.02
CA VAL A 30 16.49 -26.25 -12.72
C VAL A 30 15.55 -27.33 -13.24
N LYS A 31 15.69 -27.59 -14.54
CA LYS A 31 15.12 -28.75 -15.23
C LYS A 31 15.91 -30.01 -14.85
N THR A 32 15.37 -30.86 -13.98
CA THR A 32 15.49 -32.33 -14.07
C THR A 32 14.48 -33.04 -13.16
N LYS A 33 13.56 -33.80 -13.76
CA LYS A 33 12.84 -34.95 -13.17
C LYS A 33 13.41 -36.20 -13.87
N PRO A 34 13.81 -37.30 -13.18
CA PRO A 34 12.86 -38.27 -12.62
C PRO A 34 13.21 -38.91 -11.25
N THR A 35 12.16 -39.19 -10.46
CA THR A 35 12.05 -40.18 -9.34
C THR A 35 12.45 -41.61 -9.79
N PRO A 36 12.69 -42.65 -8.94
CA PRO A 36 12.28 -42.87 -7.51
C PRO A 36 13.28 -43.64 -6.59
N VAL A 37 13.14 -43.61 -5.24
CA VAL A 37 13.36 -44.79 -4.36
C VAL A 37 12.59 -44.67 -3.02
N TYR A 38 11.92 -45.76 -2.64
CA TYR A 38 11.07 -46.05 -1.46
C TYR A 38 11.92 -46.40 -0.21
N SER A 39 11.67 -45.83 0.99
CA SER A 39 10.91 -46.39 2.18
C SER A 39 11.72 -47.35 3.10
N PRO A 40 11.43 -47.59 4.43
CA PRO A 40 10.10 -47.61 5.11
C PRO A 40 9.93 -47.15 6.61
N ILE A 41 8.75 -46.54 6.89
CA ILE A 41 7.77 -46.58 8.04
C ILE A 41 8.21 -46.43 9.52
N GLU A 42 7.54 -45.54 10.29
CA GLU A 42 6.73 -45.89 11.50
C GLU A 42 5.56 -44.91 11.70
N LYS A 43 4.48 -45.42 12.31
CA LYS A 43 3.08 -44.95 12.24
C LYS A 43 2.78 -43.91 13.31
N SER A 44 1.98 -42.88 12.98
CA SER A 44 0.75 -42.47 13.70
C SER A 44 0.25 -41.11 13.19
N SER A 45 -0.95 -41.11 12.61
CA SER A 45 -1.75 -39.91 12.35
C SER A 45 -2.67 -39.71 13.55
N PRO A 46 -2.84 -38.46 14.02
CA PRO A 46 -4.10 -37.81 13.72
C PRO A 46 -3.88 -36.52 12.94
N THR A 47 -4.69 -36.33 11.91
CA THR A 47 -4.83 -35.09 11.14
C THR A 47 -4.93 -33.87 12.07
N PRO A 48 -4.02 -32.88 12.00
CA PRO A 48 -4.40 -31.56 12.43
C PRO A 48 -5.47 -31.10 11.43
N ASN A 49 -6.64 -30.77 11.94
CA ASN A 49 -7.62 -30.01 11.20
C ASN A 49 -6.92 -28.70 10.86
N THR A 50 -6.32 -28.61 9.67
CA THR A 50 -5.68 -27.38 9.19
C THR A 50 -6.80 -26.41 8.88
N THR A 51 -7.33 -25.78 9.93
CA THR A 51 -7.92 -24.45 9.82
C THR A 51 -6.91 -23.63 9.04
N LEU A 52 -7.27 -23.24 7.82
CA LEU A 52 -6.50 -22.31 7.01
C LEU A 52 -6.48 -20.97 7.75
N ILE A 53 -5.54 -20.83 8.71
CA ILE A 53 -5.27 -19.55 9.35
C ILE A 53 -4.49 -18.75 8.31
N LEU A 54 -5.22 -18.00 7.47
CA LEU A 54 -4.60 -16.98 6.62
C LEU A 54 -3.89 -16.00 7.57
N PRO A 55 -2.58 -15.74 7.40
CA PRO A 55 -1.90 -14.76 8.22
C PRO A 55 -2.63 -13.41 8.13
N PRO A 56 -2.71 -12.65 9.23
CA PRO A 56 -3.32 -11.33 9.21
C PRO A 56 -2.66 -10.45 8.12
N PRO A 57 -3.42 -9.59 7.44
CA PRO A 57 -2.88 -8.75 6.37
C PRO A 57 -1.71 -7.90 6.86
N ASP A 58 -0.66 -7.78 6.04
CA ASP A 58 0.50 -6.96 6.36
C ASP A 58 0.12 -5.46 6.44
N PRO A 59 0.28 -4.81 7.60
CA PRO A 59 -0.08 -3.40 7.77
C PRO A 59 0.69 -2.46 6.84
N PHE A 60 1.93 -2.79 6.47
CA PHE A 60 2.70 -1.98 5.53
C PHE A 60 2.05 -2.01 4.14
N LYS A 61 1.64 -3.18 3.66
CA LYS A 61 0.93 -3.31 2.38
C LYS A 61 -0.43 -2.62 2.41
N LEU A 62 -1.20 -2.76 3.49
CA LEU A 62 -2.46 -2.04 3.66
C LEU A 62 -2.27 -0.53 3.55
N ALA A 63 -1.26 0.00 4.24
CA ALA A 63 -0.93 1.42 4.17
C ALA A 63 -0.57 1.89 2.76
N VAL A 64 0.27 1.14 2.05
CA VAL A 64 0.68 1.47 0.68
C VAL A 64 -0.52 1.43 -0.28
N ASN A 65 -1.42 0.45 -0.14
CA ASN A 65 -2.62 0.37 -0.97
C ASN A 65 -3.56 1.57 -0.74
N ARG A 66 -3.75 1.98 0.52
CA ARG A 66 -4.52 3.20 0.84
C ARG A 66 -3.90 4.45 0.24
N ALA A 67 -2.58 4.59 0.34
CA ALA A 67 -1.84 5.69 -0.26
C ALA A 67 -1.96 5.74 -1.79
N ILE A 68 -1.90 4.59 -2.46
CA ILE A 68 -2.08 4.50 -3.91
C ILE A 68 -3.49 4.95 -4.29
N ASN A 69 -4.52 4.41 -3.63
CA ASN A 69 -5.91 4.81 -3.88
C ASN A 69 -6.11 6.31 -3.65
N ALA A 70 -5.54 6.86 -2.57
CA ALA A 70 -5.60 8.29 -2.29
C ALA A 70 -4.99 9.13 -3.42
N ALA A 71 -3.82 8.73 -3.92
CA ALA A 71 -3.14 9.42 -5.01
C ALA A 71 -3.88 9.30 -6.34
N GLU A 72 -4.53 8.16 -6.62
CA GLU A 72 -5.37 7.98 -7.81
C GLU A 72 -6.64 8.83 -7.74
N MET A 73 -7.33 8.81 -6.60
CA MET A 73 -8.53 9.65 -6.37
C MET A 73 -8.21 11.14 -6.46
N ALA A 74 -7.05 11.57 -5.95
CA ALA A 74 -6.62 12.97 -5.99
C ALA A 74 -6.46 13.52 -7.41
N GLN A 75 -6.16 12.65 -8.39
CA GLN A 75 -5.96 13.08 -9.78
C GLN A 75 -7.26 13.49 -10.47
N SER A 76 -8.40 12.95 -10.04
CA SER A 76 -9.72 13.22 -10.63
C SER A 76 -10.67 13.98 -9.71
N ALA A 77 -10.28 14.22 -8.44
CA ALA A 77 -11.10 14.91 -7.44
C ALA A 77 -11.38 16.37 -7.84
N GLN A 78 -12.66 16.72 -7.93
CA GLN A 78 -13.13 18.06 -8.31
C GLN A 78 -13.98 18.70 -7.22
N THR A 79 -14.70 17.87 -6.46
CA THR A 79 -15.66 18.30 -5.45
C THR A 79 -15.09 18.22 -4.05
N LYS A 80 -15.69 18.97 -3.12
CA LYS A 80 -15.32 18.91 -1.69
C LYS A 80 -15.33 17.48 -1.15
N ILE A 81 -16.37 16.71 -1.47
CA ILE A 81 -16.56 15.34 -0.97
C ILE A 81 -15.46 14.41 -1.49
N GLU A 82 -15.05 14.54 -2.75
CA GLU A 82 -13.96 13.73 -3.32
C GLU A 82 -12.63 14.04 -2.64
N TRP A 83 -12.34 15.32 -2.35
CA TRP A 83 -11.14 15.71 -1.63
C TRP A 83 -11.16 15.25 -0.15
N GLU A 84 -12.31 15.26 0.51
CA GLU A 84 -12.47 14.67 1.85
C GLU A 84 -12.21 13.15 1.82
N ALA A 85 -12.67 12.46 0.78
CA ALA A 85 -12.40 11.03 0.59
C ALA A 85 -10.91 10.75 0.35
N VAL A 86 -10.22 11.58 -0.45
CA VAL A 86 -8.76 11.53 -0.63
C VAL A 86 -8.04 11.70 0.71
N ALA A 87 -8.43 12.70 1.51
CA ALA A 87 -7.84 12.93 2.83
C ALA A 87 -8.02 11.73 3.75
N SER A 88 -9.21 11.13 3.76
CA SER A 88 -9.50 9.92 4.54
C SER A 88 -8.61 8.74 4.14
N GLN A 89 -8.36 8.51 2.86
CA GLN A 89 -7.46 7.44 2.42
C GLN A 89 -6.01 7.68 2.87
N TRP A 90 -5.54 8.93 2.83
CA TRP A 90 -4.21 9.28 3.37
C TRP A 90 -4.14 9.08 4.89
N GLN A 91 -5.19 9.43 5.63
CA GLN A 91 -5.26 9.20 7.08
C GLN A 91 -5.22 7.71 7.41
N ASP A 92 -6.03 6.87 6.75
CA ASP A 92 -5.98 5.42 6.90
C ASP A 92 -4.56 4.87 6.63
N ALA A 93 -3.91 5.36 5.57
CA ALA A 93 -2.55 4.98 5.25
C ALA A 93 -1.56 5.31 6.40
N THR A 94 -1.72 6.46 7.06
CA THR A 94 -0.90 6.80 8.23
C THR A 94 -1.14 5.87 9.40
N GLU A 95 -2.39 5.51 9.69
CA GLU A 95 -2.75 4.62 10.79
C GLU A 95 -2.18 3.22 10.58
N PHE A 96 -2.28 2.70 9.35
CA PHE A 96 -1.65 1.43 9.01
C PHE A 96 -0.12 1.48 9.12
N MET A 97 0.54 2.58 8.72
CA MET A 97 1.99 2.74 8.93
C MET A 97 2.38 2.81 10.41
N LYS A 98 1.53 3.38 11.28
CA LYS A 98 1.78 3.47 12.73
C LYS A 98 1.80 2.11 13.42
N ILE A 99 0.97 1.17 12.95
CA ILE A 99 0.87 -0.18 13.54
C ILE A 99 1.89 -1.18 12.96
N VAL A 100 2.72 -0.78 11.99
CA VAL A 100 3.80 -1.64 11.48
C VAL A 100 4.76 -1.99 12.63
N PRO A 101 5.00 -3.29 12.92
CA PRO A 101 5.82 -3.71 14.05
C PRO A 101 7.32 -3.44 13.78
N ALA A 102 8.08 -3.23 14.84
CA ALA A 102 9.53 -2.94 14.74
C ALA A 102 10.34 -4.07 14.10
N SER A 103 9.86 -5.32 14.20
CA SER A 103 10.45 -6.50 13.54
C SER A 103 10.20 -6.53 12.02
N HIS A 104 9.29 -5.69 11.50
CA HIS A 104 8.99 -5.67 10.08
C HIS A 104 10.16 -5.09 9.28
N PRO A 105 10.58 -5.72 8.16
CA PRO A 105 11.72 -5.26 7.36
C PRO A 105 11.54 -3.82 6.82
N LYS A 106 10.30 -3.35 6.68
CA LYS A 106 9.97 -2.00 6.22
C LYS A 106 9.66 -1.00 7.33
N TYR A 107 9.89 -1.33 8.61
CA TYR A 107 9.53 -0.45 9.73
C TYR A 107 10.11 0.97 9.61
N LYS A 108 11.40 1.12 9.31
CA LYS A 108 12.04 2.44 9.14
C LYS A 108 11.37 3.24 8.01
N GLN A 109 11.03 2.57 6.90
CA GLN A 109 10.32 3.19 5.79
C GLN A 109 8.90 3.60 6.18
N ALA A 110 8.19 2.76 6.92
CA ALA A 110 6.85 3.08 7.45
C ALA A 110 6.87 4.35 8.29
N ARG A 111 7.82 4.47 9.23
CA ARG A 111 7.97 5.65 10.09
C ARG A 111 8.24 6.93 9.31
N LYS A 112 9.05 6.85 8.25
CA LYS A 112 9.27 7.99 7.34
C LYS A 112 7.99 8.38 6.59
N LYS A 113 7.25 7.38 6.08
CA LYS A 113 6.04 7.58 5.28
C LYS A 113 4.86 8.18 6.06
N ILE A 114 4.78 7.97 7.38
CA ILE A 114 3.73 8.60 8.21
C ILE A 114 3.71 10.13 8.03
N LYS A 115 4.88 10.78 8.15
CA LYS A 115 4.96 12.25 8.04
C LYS A 115 4.56 12.73 6.65
N GLU A 116 4.97 11.98 5.63
CA GLU A 116 4.68 12.29 4.24
C GLU A 116 3.18 12.17 3.94
N TYR A 117 2.55 11.05 4.33
CA TYR A 117 1.12 10.81 4.12
C TYR A 117 0.25 11.77 4.93
N GLN A 118 0.69 12.16 6.12
CA GLN A 118 -0.01 13.19 6.91
C GLN A 118 -0.01 14.54 6.17
N GLY A 119 1.11 14.93 5.56
CA GLY A 119 1.17 16.15 4.74
C GLY A 119 0.21 16.10 3.54
N TYR A 120 0.02 14.93 2.92
CA TYR A 120 -0.93 14.75 1.82
C TYR A 120 -2.38 14.77 2.27
N ALA A 121 -2.69 14.22 3.46
CA ALA A 121 -4.01 14.36 4.07
C ALA A 121 -4.35 15.83 4.35
N ASP A 122 -3.40 16.59 4.91
CA ASP A 122 -3.58 18.01 5.19
C ASP A 122 -3.79 18.82 3.90
N TYR A 123 -3.06 18.49 2.84
CA TYR A 123 -3.26 19.08 1.52
C TYR A 123 -4.67 18.80 0.97
N ALA A 124 -5.10 17.53 0.97
CA ALA A 124 -6.43 17.16 0.49
C ALA A 124 -7.54 17.85 1.31
N MET A 125 -7.37 17.99 2.62
CA MET A 125 -8.31 18.76 3.45
C MET A 125 -8.33 20.26 3.14
N ARG A 126 -7.21 20.85 2.71
CA ARG A 126 -7.20 22.25 2.23
C ARG A 126 -7.95 22.38 0.91
N GLU A 127 -7.72 21.48 -0.04
CA GLU A 127 -8.48 21.44 -1.30
C GLU A 127 -9.97 21.29 -1.04
N ALA A 128 -10.37 20.36 -0.16
CA ALA A 128 -11.77 20.18 0.23
C ALA A 128 -12.43 21.47 0.74
N LYS A 129 -11.70 22.30 1.51
CA LYS A 129 -12.21 23.58 2.01
C LYS A 129 -12.35 24.65 0.92
N MET A 130 -11.58 24.54 -0.17
CA MET A 130 -11.62 25.49 -1.28
C MET A 130 -12.69 25.13 -2.32
N LYS A 131 -13.07 23.86 -2.43
CA LYS A 131 -14.17 23.42 -3.30
C LYS A 131 -15.52 23.66 -2.63
N LYS A 132 -16.49 24.15 -3.41
CA LYS A 132 -17.87 24.38 -2.96
C LYS A 132 -18.72 23.13 -3.07
#